data_AF-A0A3B9NRU8-F1
#
_entry.id   AF-A0A3B9NRU8-F1
#
_cell.length_a   1.000
_cell.length_b   1.000
_cell.length_c   1.000
_cell.angle_alpha   90.00
_cell.angle_beta   90.00
_cell.angle_gamma   90.00
#
_symmetry.space_group_name_H-M   'P 1'
#
loop_
_entity.id
_entity.type
_entity.pdbx_description
1 polymer ?
#
loop_
_entity_poly.entity_id
_entity_poly.type
_entity_poly.pdbx_seq_one_letter_code
_entity_poly.pdbx_strand_id
1 'polypeptide(L)'
;GCSLASGIPTYRRENGDWQGRNPITHQDFLDTFETRQRYWARSFMGWPLMSTARPNPAHRALKELVALGKIETLITQNVDSLHEQAGLTAVEHLHGDLREVTCLVCGASEPRTQLQVRLAKLNTHLDLDGEIQPDGDAEIPLEVIQQFKIAHCLLCGGTLKPNVVFFGGKVDPTLVQSIYHAIEQADALWVIGSSLKLFSGYRFCRHAVAFGKPIALLNPGWTRADPIADLKIIQPAEIILPKLLSRLTNSAQ
;
A
#
# COMPACT_ATOMS: atom_id res chain seq x y z
N GLY A 1 -1.21 7.52 3.37
CA GLY A 1 -1.03 8.96 3.60
C GLY A 1 0.06 9.54 2.71
N CYS A 2 1.26 8.94 2.69
CA CYS A 2 2.36 9.39 1.83
C CYS A 2 1.97 9.55 0.34
N SER A 3 1.05 8.72 -0.15
CA SER A 3 0.58 8.74 -1.55
C SER A 3 -0.64 9.64 -1.81
N LEU A 4 -1.14 10.38 -0.82
CA LEU A 4 -2.33 11.23 -1.00
C LEU A 4 -2.11 12.29 -2.07
N ALA A 5 -0.98 12.99 -2.03
CA ALA A 5 -0.61 13.98 -3.06
C ALA A 5 -0.26 13.37 -4.43
N SER A 6 -0.26 12.04 -4.56
CA SER A 6 -0.17 11.34 -5.85
C SER A 6 -1.54 11.04 -6.46
N GLY A 7 -2.63 11.54 -5.86
CA GLY A 7 -4.01 11.22 -6.26
C GLY A 7 -4.49 9.88 -5.73
N ILE A 8 -3.69 9.18 -4.91
CA ILE A 8 -4.10 7.91 -4.30
C ILE A 8 -4.79 8.21 -2.96
N PRO A 9 -6.06 7.82 -2.80
CA PRO A 9 -6.87 7.99 -1.59
C PRO A 9 -6.26 7.39 -0.32
N THR A 10 -6.80 7.80 0.82
CA THR A 10 -6.61 7.10 2.09
C THR A 10 -7.82 6.21 2.43
N TYR A 11 -7.57 5.14 3.18
CA TYR A 11 -8.63 4.31 3.78
C TYR A 11 -9.27 4.93 5.04
N ARG A 12 -8.69 6.04 5.53
CA ARG A 12 -9.10 6.66 6.79
C ARG A 12 -9.11 8.17 6.70
N ARG A 13 -10.06 8.77 7.40
CA ARG A 13 -10.15 10.22 7.63
C ARG A 13 -9.07 10.69 8.61
N GLU A 14 -8.94 12.00 8.76
CA GLU A 14 -7.97 12.62 9.67
C GLU A 14 -8.17 12.19 11.13
N ASN A 15 -9.40 11.92 11.57
CA ASN A 15 -9.70 11.41 12.91
C ASN A 15 -9.41 9.90 13.09
N GLY A 16 -8.97 9.21 12.03
CA GLY A 16 -8.66 7.77 12.04
C GLY A 16 -9.85 6.86 11.73
N ASP A 17 -11.04 7.41 11.51
CA ASP A 17 -12.22 6.64 11.14
C ASP A 17 -12.09 6.05 9.75
N TRP A 18 -12.70 4.88 9.57
CA TRP A 18 -12.74 4.23 8.27
C TRP A 18 -13.56 5.08 7.29
N GLN A 19 -13.08 5.19 6.06
CA GLN A 19 -13.85 5.71 4.93
C GLN A 19 -13.80 4.70 3.80
N GLY A 20 -14.90 4.60 3.06
CA GLY A 20 -15.09 3.58 2.02
C GLY A 20 -15.80 2.34 2.53
N ARG A 21 -15.87 1.30 1.69
CA ARG A 21 -16.62 0.07 1.98
C ARG A 21 -15.83 -0.90 2.84
N ASN A 22 -16.50 -1.91 3.39
CA ASN A 22 -15.83 -2.97 4.13
C ASN A 22 -14.80 -3.67 3.23
N PRO A 23 -13.57 -3.85 3.71
CA PRO A 23 -12.54 -4.51 2.92
C PRO A 23 -12.86 -5.99 2.74
N ILE A 24 -12.42 -6.54 1.61
CA ILE A 24 -12.46 -7.98 1.37
C ILE A 24 -11.54 -8.71 2.35
N THR A 25 -12.01 -9.81 2.92
CA THR A 25 -11.16 -10.67 3.75
C THR A 25 -10.44 -11.70 2.89
N HIS A 26 -9.31 -12.19 3.38
CA HIS A 26 -8.57 -13.27 2.73
C HIS A 26 -9.45 -14.51 2.55
N GLN A 27 -10.20 -14.88 3.59
CA GLN A 27 -11.05 -16.06 3.59
C GLN A 27 -12.19 -15.92 2.56
N ASP A 28 -12.90 -14.80 2.52
CA ASP A 28 -14.00 -14.61 1.57
C ASP A 28 -13.53 -14.71 0.11
N PHE A 29 -12.32 -14.22 -0.19
CA PHE A 29 -11.72 -14.34 -1.53
C PHE A 29 -11.40 -15.79 -1.89
N LEU A 30 -10.97 -16.61 -0.93
CA LEU A 30 -10.69 -18.03 -1.18
C LEU A 30 -11.98 -18.84 -1.34
N ASP A 31 -13.01 -18.52 -0.55
CA ASP A 31 -14.19 -19.39 -0.44
C ASP A 31 -15.14 -19.30 -1.63
N THR A 32 -15.37 -18.09 -2.17
CA THR A 32 -16.49 -17.87 -3.11
C THR A 32 -16.03 -17.26 -4.43
N PHE A 33 -16.60 -17.75 -5.53
CA PHE A 33 -16.33 -17.21 -6.86
C PHE A 33 -16.85 -15.77 -6.98
N GLU A 34 -18.03 -15.51 -6.44
CA GLU A 34 -18.72 -14.22 -6.45
C GLU A 34 -17.87 -13.14 -5.79
N THR A 35 -17.17 -13.47 -4.70
CA THR A 35 -16.28 -12.53 -4.03
C THR A 35 -15.03 -12.24 -4.87
N ARG A 36 -14.46 -13.24 -5.55
CA ARG A 36 -13.35 -13.02 -6.50
C ARG A 36 -13.78 -12.20 -7.70
N GLN A 37 -14.97 -12.48 -8.23
CA GLN A 37 -15.57 -11.76 -9.35
C GLN A 37 -15.77 -10.29 -8.99
N ARG A 38 -16.39 -10.01 -7.83
CA ARG A 38 -16.55 -8.65 -7.29
C ARG A 38 -15.22 -7.93 -7.08
N TYR A 39 -14.23 -8.63 -6.51
CA TYR A 39 -12.90 -8.04 -6.32
C TYR A 39 -12.25 -7.65 -7.64
N TRP A 40 -12.20 -8.58 -8.61
CA TRP A 40 -11.52 -8.34 -9.88
C TRP A 40 -12.25 -7.31 -10.74
N ALA A 41 -13.58 -7.26 -10.71
CA ALA A 41 -14.35 -6.21 -11.38
C ALA A 41 -13.96 -4.82 -10.84
N ARG A 42 -13.97 -4.64 -9.51
CA ARG A 42 -13.64 -3.36 -8.86
C ARG A 42 -12.17 -2.99 -9.07
N SER A 43 -11.26 -3.95 -8.88
CA SER A 43 -9.84 -3.76 -9.16
C SER A 43 -9.55 -3.42 -10.62
N PHE A 44 -10.29 -4.00 -11.57
CA PHE A 44 -10.14 -3.69 -13.00
C PHE A 44 -10.49 -2.23 -13.28
N MET A 45 -11.61 -1.74 -12.74
CA MET A 45 -12.04 -0.35 -12.90
C MET A 45 -11.15 0.65 -12.16
N GLY A 46 -10.60 0.23 -11.03
CA GLY A 46 -9.67 1.02 -10.23
C GLY A 46 -8.26 1.14 -10.78
N TRP A 47 -7.87 0.19 -11.62
CA TRP A 47 -6.49 0.07 -12.08
C TRP A 47 -5.96 1.32 -12.81
N PRO A 48 -6.73 2.05 -13.63
CA PRO A 48 -6.26 3.30 -14.24
C PRO A 48 -5.78 4.34 -13.23
N LEU A 49 -6.48 4.54 -12.11
CA LEU A 49 -6.06 5.47 -11.05
C LEU A 49 -4.70 5.07 -10.46
N MET A 50 -4.55 3.79 -10.12
CA MET A 50 -3.31 3.28 -9.52
C MET A 50 -2.13 3.27 -10.51
N SER A 51 -2.38 2.86 -11.76
CA SER A 51 -1.33 2.70 -12.77
C SER A 51 -0.82 4.01 -13.36
N THR A 52 -1.62 5.08 -13.29
CA THR A 52 -1.22 6.42 -13.76
C THR A 52 -0.67 7.32 -12.67
N ALA A 53 -0.87 6.95 -11.39
CA ALA A 53 -0.29 7.66 -10.26
C ALA A 53 1.24 7.76 -10.39
N ARG A 54 1.78 8.92 -10.00
CA ARG A 54 3.21 9.20 -10.04
C ARG A 54 3.74 9.55 -8.66
N PRO A 55 5.03 9.29 -8.38
CA PRO A 55 5.64 9.73 -7.14
C PRO A 55 5.48 11.24 -6.94
N ASN A 56 5.08 11.63 -5.74
CA ASN A 56 4.98 13.04 -5.33
C ASN A 56 6.28 13.51 -4.63
N PRO A 57 6.39 14.78 -4.20
CA PRO A 57 7.59 15.28 -3.51
C PRO A 57 8.02 14.49 -2.28
N ALA A 58 7.10 13.84 -1.55
CA ALA A 58 7.43 13.00 -0.40
C ALA A 58 8.32 11.81 -0.81
N HIS A 59 7.90 11.07 -1.85
CA HIS A 59 8.63 9.89 -2.32
C HIS A 59 10.03 10.24 -2.84
N ARG A 60 10.14 11.35 -3.58
CA ARG A 60 11.44 11.84 -4.08
C ARG A 60 12.35 12.24 -2.92
N ALA A 61 11.83 12.94 -1.91
CA ALA A 61 12.60 13.31 -0.73
C ALA A 61 13.05 12.07 0.07
N LEU A 62 12.20 11.06 0.21
CA LEU A 62 12.58 9.79 0.85
C LEU A 62 13.70 9.07 0.09
N LYS A 63 13.63 9.03 -1.24
CA LYS A 63 14.70 8.49 -2.08
C LYS A 63 16.04 9.18 -1.78
N GLU A 64 16.05 10.51 -1.69
CA GLU A 64 17.30 11.23 -1.38
C GLU A 64 17.75 11.03 0.07
N LEU A 65 16.83 10.94 1.04
CA LEU A 65 17.19 10.66 2.43
C LEU A 65 17.82 9.25 2.60
N VAL A 66 17.34 8.26 1.84
CA VAL A 66 17.98 6.94 1.74
C VAL A 66 19.36 7.06 1.11
N ALA A 67 19.49 7.79 -0.01
CA ALA A 67 20.77 8.00 -0.68
C ALA A 67 21.81 8.73 0.20
N LEU A 68 21.36 9.62 1.10
CA LEU A 68 22.19 10.31 2.09
C LEU A 68 22.51 9.45 3.33
N GLY A 69 22.07 8.19 3.38
CA GLY A 69 22.27 7.31 4.53
C GLY A 69 21.52 7.73 5.79
N LYS A 70 20.47 8.56 5.66
CA LYS A 70 19.62 8.99 6.79
C LYS A 70 18.47 8.04 7.06
N ILE A 71 18.15 7.19 6.09
CA ILE A 71 17.17 6.10 6.22
C ILE A 71 17.85 4.84 5.69
N GLU A 72 18.15 3.91 6.58
CA GLU A 72 18.76 2.62 6.23
C GLU A 72 17.74 1.62 5.69
N THR A 73 16.60 1.49 6.38
CA THR A 73 15.51 0.58 5.99
C THR A 73 14.22 1.38 5.78
N LEU A 74 13.60 1.22 4.61
CA LEU A 74 12.29 1.81 4.30
C LEU A 74 11.24 0.70 4.19
N ILE A 75 10.21 0.80 5.04
CA ILE A 75 9.10 -0.15 5.09
C ILE A 75 7.83 0.57 4.66
N THR A 76 7.05 -0.05 3.79
CA THR A 76 5.78 0.50 3.34
C THR A 76 4.61 -0.45 3.60
N GLN A 77 3.48 0.14 4.00
CA GLN A 77 2.17 -0.51 4.03
C GLN A 77 1.41 -0.31 2.71
N ASN A 78 1.89 0.60 1.87
CA ASN A 78 1.27 0.84 0.57
C ASN A 78 1.62 -0.31 -0.36
N VAL A 79 0.74 -0.53 -1.34
CA VAL A 79 0.89 -1.56 -2.37
C VAL A 79 0.98 -0.91 -3.77
N ASP A 80 1.34 0.38 -3.82
CA ASP A 80 1.21 1.26 -4.99
C ASP A 80 2.48 1.39 -5.86
N SER A 81 3.60 0.84 -5.41
CA SER A 81 4.92 0.90 -6.05
C SER A 81 5.52 2.31 -6.27
N LEU A 82 4.98 3.35 -5.62
CA LEU A 82 5.43 4.73 -5.84
C LEU A 82 6.83 5.00 -5.28
N HIS A 83 7.30 4.21 -4.31
CA HIS A 83 8.67 4.29 -3.81
C HIS A 83 9.67 3.85 -4.88
N GLU A 84 9.41 2.73 -5.55
CA GLU A 84 10.23 2.20 -6.64
C GLU A 84 10.20 3.13 -7.85
N GLN A 85 9.03 3.65 -8.21
CA GLN A 85 8.89 4.62 -9.28
C GLN A 85 9.67 5.92 -8.99
N ALA A 86 9.93 6.24 -7.72
CA ALA A 86 10.81 7.36 -7.33
C ALA A 86 12.31 7.03 -7.41
N GLY A 87 12.67 5.77 -7.68
CA GLY A 87 14.04 5.29 -7.82
C GLY A 87 14.58 4.53 -6.61
N LEU A 88 13.75 4.19 -5.61
CA LEU A 88 14.17 3.31 -4.52
C LEU A 88 14.27 1.87 -5.00
N THR A 89 15.35 1.18 -4.63
CA THR A 89 15.60 -0.22 -5.03
C THR A 89 15.44 -1.22 -3.87
N ALA A 90 15.50 -0.76 -2.62
CA ALA A 90 15.35 -1.56 -1.43
C ALA A 90 14.18 -1.01 -0.58
N VAL A 91 13.01 -1.64 -0.72
CA VAL A 91 11.78 -1.29 0.00
C VAL A 91 11.13 -2.56 0.51
N GLU A 92 10.82 -2.57 1.80
CA GLU A 92 10.16 -3.70 2.46
C GLU A 92 8.63 -3.53 2.38
N HIS A 93 7.98 -4.35 1.54
CA HIS A 93 6.54 -4.29 1.27
C HIS A 93 5.73 -5.11 2.26
N LEU A 94 5.36 -4.50 3.39
CA LEU A 94 4.66 -5.18 4.47
C LEU A 94 3.36 -5.87 4.01
N HIS A 95 2.68 -5.28 3.04
CA HIS A 95 1.39 -5.76 2.54
C HIS A 95 1.46 -6.25 1.09
N GLY A 96 2.66 -6.51 0.58
CA GLY A 96 2.88 -6.90 -0.81
C GLY A 96 2.77 -5.74 -1.79
N ASP A 97 2.53 -6.05 -3.06
CA ASP A 97 2.59 -5.09 -4.16
C ASP A 97 1.55 -5.43 -5.24
N LEU A 98 0.84 -4.41 -5.75
CA LEU A 98 -0.15 -4.58 -6.81
C LEU A 98 0.44 -4.74 -8.22
N ARG A 99 1.75 -4.59 -8.41
CA ARG A 99 2.42 -4.78 -9.71
C ARG A 99 2.29 -6.21 -10.24
N GLU A 100 2.07 -7.18 -9.36
CA GLU A 100 2.00 -8.60 -9.72
C GLU A 100 0.75 -9.29 -9.18
N VAL A 101 0.39 -10.39 -9.84
CA VAL A 101 -0.65 -11.32 -9.42
C VAL A 101 -0.09 -12.73 -9.40
N THR A 102 -0.48 -13.52 -8.40
CA THR A 102 0.05 -14.85 -8.16
C THR A 102 -1.06 -15.89 -8.26
N CYS A 103 -0.77 -17.02 -8.88
CA CYS A 103 -1.68 -18.16 -8.89
C CYS A 103 -1.67 -18.88 -7.53
N LEU A 104 -2.85 -19.10 -6.96
CA LEU A 104 -3.04 -19.81 -5.70
C LEU A 104 -2.79 -21.32 -5.79
N VAL A 105 -2.65 -21.87 -7.00
CA VAL A 105 -2.44 -23.31 -7.23
C VAL A 105 -0.98 -23.61 -7.51
N CYS A 106 -0.41 -23.02 -8.56
CA CYS A 106 0.96 -23.31 -8.98
C CYS A 106 2.01 -22.29 -8.53
N GLY A 107 1.61 -21.20 -7.87
CA GLY A 107 2.53 -20.15 -7.41
C GLY A 107 3.11 -19.25 -8.51
N ALA A 108 2.77 -19.47 -9.78
CA ALA A 108 3.25 -18.63 -10.87
C ALA A 108 2.77 -17.18 -10.73
N SER A 109 3.68 -16.23 -10.99
CA SER A 109 3.41 -14.79 -10.99
C SER A 109 3.29 -14.25 -12.42
N GLU A 110 2.40 -13.28 -12.64
CA GLU A 110 2.38 -12.46 -13.86
C GLU A 110 2.20 -10.97 -13.52
N PRO A 111 2.69 -10.04 -14.36
CA PRO A 111 2.45 -8.62 -14.17
C PRO A 111 0.95 -8.28 -14.20
N ARG A 112 0.50 -7.45 -13.25
CA ARG A 112 -0.89 -6.99 -13.16
C ARG A 112 -1.36 -6.26 -14.42
N THR A 113 -0.43 -5.64 -15.16
CA THR A 113 -0.68 -5.01 -16.47
C THR A 113 -1.08 -6.04 -17.53
N GLN A 114 -0.47 -7.23 -17.54
CA GLN A 114 -0.85 -8.32 -18.46
C GLN A 114 -2.24 -8.87 -18.10
N LEU A 115 -2.49 -9.08 -16.80
CA LEU A 115 -3.83 -9.44 -16.34
C LEU A 115 -4.88 -8.39 -16.75
N GLN A 116 -4.57 -7.09 -16.65
CA GLN A 116 -5.49 -6.02 -17.04
C GLN A 116 -5.91 -6.14 -18.51
N VAL A 117 -4.96 -6.37 -19.42
CA VAL A 117 -5.27 -6.55 -20.85
C VAL A 117 -6.17 -7.77 -21.08
N ARG A 118 -5.92 -8.86 -20.34
CA ARG A 118 -6.73 -10.09 -20.43
C ARG A 118 -8.14 -9.87 -19.90
N LEU A 119 -8.28 -9.21 -18.75
CA LEU A 119 -9.59 -8.84 -18.20
C LEU A 119 -10.35 -7.93 -19.17
N ALA A 120 -9.71 -6.94 -19.80
CA ALA A 120 -10.36 -6.09 -20.79
C ALA A 120 -10.91 -6.91 -21.98
N LYS A 121 -10.09 -7.83 -22.53
CA LYS A 121 -10.51 -8.72 -23.63
C LYS A 121 -11.66 -9.65 -23.26
N LEU A 122 -11.72 -10.11 -22.01
CA LEU A 122 -12.79 -11.00 -21.53
C LEU A 122 -14.11 -10.27 -21.30
N ASN A 123 -14.08 -8.94 -21.18
CA ASN A 123 -15.20 -8.12 -20.74
C ASN A 123 -15.59 -7.03 -21.75
N THR A 124 -15.28 -7.21 -23.03
CA THR A 124 -15.66 -6.25 -24.10
C THR A 124 -17.16 -6.11 -24.29
N HIS A 125 -17.95 -7.04 -23.75
CA HIS A 125 -19.41 -7.03 -23.76
C HIS A 125 -20.02 -6.15 -22.66
N LEU A 126 -19.21 -5.70 -21.69
CA LEU A 126 -19.66 -4.83 -20.62
C LEU A 126 -19.39 -3.38 -20.98
N ASP A 127 -20.41 -2.55 -20.79
CA ASP A 127 -20.20 -1.11 -20.71
C ASP A 127 -19.64 -0.80 -19.33
N LEU A 128 -18.35 -0.51 -19.30
CA LEU A 128 -17.57 -0.30 -18.08
C LEU A 128 -17.31 1.20 -17.92
N ASP A 129 -18.39 1.97 -17.89
CA ASP A 129 -18.40 3.37 -17.47
C ASP A 129 -18.79 3.44 -16.00
N GLY A 130 -17.95 4.05 -15.17
CA GLY A 130 -18.22 4.19 -13.73
C GLY A 130 -17.38 5.29 -13.11
N GLU A 131 -17.98 6.05 -12.19
CA GLU A 131 -17.24 7.01 -11.37
C GLU A 131 -16.25 6.23 -10.49
N ILE A 132 -14.96 6.52 -10.66
CA ILE A 132 -13.88 5.98 -9.83
C ILE A 132 -13.98 6.67 -8.47
N GLN A 133 -14.31 5.91 -7.41
CA GLN A 133 -14.33 6.45 -6.07
C GLN A 133 -12.91 6.73 -5.59
N PRO A 134 -12.75 7.60 -4.58
CA PRO A 134 -11.44 7.95 -4.05
C PRO A 134 -10.58 6.72 -3.82
N ASP A 135 -11.06 5.67 -3.13
CA ASP A 135 -10.34 4.42 -2.77
C ASP A 135 -9.78 3.58 -3.95
N GLY A 136 -10.02 4.03 -5.19
CA GLY A 136 -9.68 3.28 -6.38
C GLY A 136 -10.63 2.11 -6.62
N ASP A 137 -11.74 1.97 -5.88
CA ASP A 137 -12.81 1.08 -6.28
C ASP A 137 -13.81 1.86 -7.14
N ALA A 138 -14.28 1.28 -8.25
CA ALA A 138 -15.49 1.79 -8.88
C ALA A 138 -16.74 1.31 -8.14
N GLU A 139 -17.77 2.16 -8.09
CA GLU A 139 -19.11 1.76 -7.73
C GLU A 139 -19.74 1.04 -8.94
N ILE A 140 -19.50 -0.26 -9.00
CA ILE A 140 -19.98 -1.10 -10.10
C ILE A 140 -21.35 -1.68 -9.71
N PRO A 141 -22.40 -1.51 -10.54
CA PRO A 141 -23.69 -2.16 -10.33
C PRO A 141 -23.53 -3.67 -10.18
N LEU A 142 -24.36 -4.30 -9.35
CA LEU A 142 -24.26 -5.73 -9.07
C LEU A 142 -24.45 -6.55 -10.36
N GLU A 143 -25.28 -6.07 -11.27
CA GLU A 143 -25.58 -6.66 -12.57
C GLU A 143 -24.33 -6.71 -13.46
N VAL A 144 -23.48 -5.69 -13.40
CA VAL A 144 -22.20 -5.63 -14.12
C VAL A 144 -21.19 -6.58 -13.46
N ILE A 145 -21.15 -6.63 -12.12
CA ILE A 145 -20.28 -7.57 -11.39
C ILE A 145 -20.62 -9.02 -11.75
N GLN A 146 -21.90 -9.39 -11.75
CA GLN A 146 -22.36 -10.76 -12.02
C GLN A 146 -21.99 -11.23 -13.43
N GLN A 147 -21.88 -10.30 -14.39
CA GLN A 147 -21.51 -10.59 -15.77
C GLN A 147 -19.99 -10.47 -16.04
N PHE A 148 -19.22 -10.02 -15.05
CA PHE A 148 -17.78 -9.83 -15.17
C PHE A 148 -17.05 -11.18 -15.23
N LYS A 149 -16.26 -11.39 -16.27
CA LYS A 149 -15.44 -12.59 -16.45
C LYS A 149 -14.05 -12.36 -15.86
N ILE A 150 -13.65 -13.22 -14.93
CA ILE A 150 -12.29 -13.21 -14.37
C ILE A 150 -11.34 -14.04 -15.22
N ALA A 151 -10.06 -13.66 -15.25
CA ALA A 151 -9.04 -14.45 -15.91
C ALA A 151 -8.42 -15.49 -14.96
N HIS A 152 -7.94 -16.59 -15.52
CA HIS A 152 -7.30 -17.69 -14.80
C HIS A 152 -5.79 -17.74 -15.06
N CYS A 153 -5.04 -18.49 -14.27
CA CYS A 153 -3.61 -18.69 -14.53
C CYS A 153 -3.39 -19.29 -15.93
N LEU A 154 -2.48 -18.70 -16.71
CA LEU A 154 -2.14 -19.19 -18.05
C LEU A 154 -1.46 -20.56 -18.05
N LEU A 155 -0.85 -20.96 -16.92
CA LEU A 155 -0.09 -22.21 -16.83
C LEU A 155 -0.94 -23.39 -16.34
N CYS A 156 -1.88 -23.17 -15.42
CA CYS A 156 -2.64 -24.26 -14.79
C CYS A 156 -4.15 -24.04 -14.72
N GLY A 157 -4.68 -22.90 -15.19
CA GLY A 157 -6.10 -22.55 -15.05
C GLY A 157 -6.54 -22.19 -13.62
N GLY A 158 -5.62 -22.22 -12.65
CA GLY A 158 -5.90 -21.90 -11.25
C GLY A 158 -6.29 -20.43 -11.01
N THR A 159 -6.82 -20.16 -9.82
CA THR A 159 -7.23 -18.82 -9.40
C THR A 159 -6.04 -17.89 -9.25
N LEU A 160 -6.14 -16.70 -9.84
CA LEU A 160 -5.20 -15.60 -9.62
C LEU A 160 -5.66 -14.73 -8.45
N LYS A 161 -4.71 -14.34 -7.61
CA LYS A 161 -4.88 -13.37 -6.52
C LYS A 161 -3.87 -12.23 -6.71
N PRO A 162 -4.21 -10.96 -6.47
CA PRO A 162 -3.20 -9.91 -6.36
C PRO A 162 -2.12 -10.29 -5.33
N ASN A 163 -0.87 -9.90 -5.56
CA ASN A 163 0.22 -10.15 -4.61
C ASN A 163 0.20 -9.19 -3.41
N VAL A 164 -0.94 -9.12 -2.71
CA VAL A 164 -1.16 -8.26 -1.54
C VAL A 164 -1.74 -9.03 -0.35
N VAL A 165 -1.53 -8.53 0.85
CA VAL A 165 -2.11 -9.10 2.07
C VAL A 165 -3.52 -8.53 2.28
N PHE A 166 -4.54 -9.37 2.13
CA PHE A 166 -5.92 -9.00 2.46
C PHE A 166 -6.17 -8.98 3.97
N PHE A 167 -7.30 -8.38 4.38
CA PHE A 167 -7.71 -8.38 5.77
C PHE A 167 -7.91 -9.81 6.28
N GLY A 168 -7.43 -10.09 7.51
CA GLY A 168 -7.37 -11.45 8.06
C GLY A 168 -6.28 -12.34 7.43
N GLY A 169 -5.60 -11.87 6.37
CA GLY A 169 -4.45 -12.55 5.79
C GLY A 169 -3.19 -12.41 6.64
N LYS A 170 -2.19 -13.24 6.33
CA LYS A 170 -0.90 -13.25 7.02
C LYS A 170 0.14 -12.47 6.21
N VAL A 171 0.86 -11.60 6.89
CA VAL A 171 2.11 -11.02 6.38
C VAL A 171 3.20 -12.09 6.47
N ASP A 172 4.13 -12.11 5.52
CA ASP A 172 5.28 -13.03 5.54
C ASP A 172 6.06 -12.91 6.86
N PRO A 173 6.11 -13.96 7.70
CA PRO A 173 6.79 -13.90 8.99
C PRO A 173 8.28 -13.60 8.87
N THR A 174 8.94 -13.99 7.77
CA THR A 174 10.36 -13.73 7.53
C THR A 174 10.59 -12.23 7.37
N LEU A 175 9.75 -11.58 6.57
CA LEU A 175 9.73 -10.12 6.41
C LEU A 175 9.44 -9.40 7.73
N VAL A 176 8.47 -9.90 8.52
CA VAL A 176 8.19 -9.32 9.83
C VAL A 176 9.42 -9.36 10.73
N GLN A 177 10.12 -10.50 10.73
CA GLN A 177 11.30 -10.70 11.55
C GLN A 177 12.47 -9.83 11.09
N SER A 178 12.69 -9.67 9.78
CA SER A 178 13.72 -8.76 9.26
C SER A 178 13.45 -7.32 9.66
N ILE A 179 12.18 -6.88 9.61
CA ILE A 179 11.78 -5.53 10.05
C ILE A 179 12.03 -5.34 11.54
N TYR A 180 11.71 -6.33 12.39
CA TYR A 180 12.03 -6.24 13.81
C TYR A 180 13.52 -6.08 14.05
N HIS A 181 14.35 -6.86 13.36
CA HIS A 181 15.79 -6.74 13.46
C HIS A 181 16.30 -5.36 13.00
N ALA A 182 15.76 -4.83 11.90
CA ALA A 182 16.11 -3.49 11.43
C ALA A 182 15.79 -2.40 12.47
N ILE A 183 14.66 -2.50 13.17
CA ILE A 183 14.29 -1.56 14.24
C ILE A 183 15.25 -1.66 15.43
N GLU A 184 15.73 -2.86 15.76
CA GLU A 184 16.67 -3.07 16.86
C GLU A 184 18.04 -2.43 16.59
N GLN A 185 18.48 -2.42 15.32
CA GLN A 185 19.72 -1.78 14.90
C GLN A 185 19.57 -0.27 14.65
N ALA A 186 18.38 0.20 14.30
CA ALA A 186 18.13 1.62 14.02
C ALA A 186 18.23 2.51 15.27
N ASP A 187 18.57 3.78 15.07
CA ASP A 187 18.60 4.78 16.14
C ASP A 187 17.22 5.35 16.47
N ALA A 188 16.25 5.25 15.55
CA ALA A 188 14.89 5.76 15.69
C ALA A 188 13.92 5.09 14.70
N LEU A 189 12.62 5.12 15.01
CA LEU A 189 11.55 4.76 14.09
C LEU A 189 10.79 6.01 13.64
N TRP A 190 10.67 6.21 12.32
CA TRP A 190 9.89 7.31 11.76
C TRP A 190 8.67 6.81 10.98
N VAL A 191 7.48 7.18 11.43
CA VAL A 191 6.21 6.82 10.78
C VAL A 191 5.69 7.99 9.98
N ILE A 192 5.46 7.77 8.69
CA ILE A 192 5.02 8.82 7.76
C ILE A 192 3.67 8.45 7.13
N GLY A 193 2.66 9.31 7.33
CA GLY A 193 1.39 9.21 6.63
C GLY A 193 0.59 7.94 6.90
N SER A 194 0.62 7.42 8.13
CA SER A 194 -0.16 6.26 8.57
C SER A 194 -0.87 6.57 9.88
N SER A 195 -2.15 6.19 9.98
CA SER A 195 -2.90 6.25 11.25
C SER A 195 -2.50 5.14 12.22
N LEU A 196 -1.80 4.09 11.74
CA LEU A 196 -1.45 2.90 12.51
C LEU A 196 -2.64 2.27 13.26
N LYS A 197 -3.88 2.42 12.76
CA LYS A 197 -5.04 1.81 13.41
C LYS A 197 -4.90 0.29 13.44
N LEU A 198 -4.45 -0.29 12.33
CA LEU A 198 -4.22 -1.74 12.18
C LEU A 198 -2.94 -2.16 12.90
N PHE A 199 -3.01 -3.31 13.57
CA PHE A 199 -1.91 -3.83 14.36
C PHE A 199 -0.69 -4.20 13.51
N SER A 200 -0.86 -4.55 12.23
CA SER A 200 0.24 -4.98 11.35
C SER A 200 1.35 -3.94 11.24
N GLY A 201 1.02 -2.65 11.18
CA GLY A 201 1.99 -1.56 11.23
C GLY A 201 2.30 -1.14 12.67
N TYR A 202 1.27 -1.01 13.51
CA TYR A 202 1.43 -0.52 14.89
C TYR A 202 2.34 -1.39 15.77
N ARG A 203 2.43 -2.70 15.49
CA ARG A 203 3.33 -3.61 16.21
C ARG A 203 4.79 -3.18 16.15
N PHE A 204 5.21 -2.47 15.10
CA PHE A 204 6.57 -1.97 14.96
C PHE A 204 6.84 -0.78 15.89
N CYS A 205 5.83 0.08 16.12
CA CYS A 205 5.92 1.11 17.15
C CYS A 205 6.02 0.50 18.56
N ARG A 206 5.25 -0.55 18.85
CA ARG A 206 5.36 -1.25 20.13
C ARG A 206 6.74 -1.89 20.32
N HIS A 207 7.32 -2.46 19.27
CA HIS A 207 8.66 -3.02 19.30
C HIS A 207 9.73 -1.96 19.52
N ALA A 208 9.63 -0.82 18.82
CA ALA A 208 10.50 0.33 19.03
C ALA A 208 10.49 0.80 20.49
N VAL A 209 9.32 0.94 21.12
CA VAL A 209 9.21 1.27 22.56
C VAL A 209 9.89 0.21 23.43
N ALA A 210 9.67 -1.09 23.14
CA ALA A 210 10.26 -2.18 23.93
C ALA A 210 11.79 -2.20 23.86
N PHE A 211 12.39 -1.68 22.78
CA PHE A 211 13.84 -1.55 22.59
C PHE A 211 14.38 -0.14 22.85
N GLY A 212 13.57 0.74 23.47
CA GLY A 212 14.00 2.10 23.83
C GLY A 212 14.30 2.99 22.62
N LYS A 213 13.72 2.71 21.46
CA LYS A 213 13.91 3.47 20.22
C LYS A 213 12.92 4.64 20.19
N PRO A 214 13.39 5.89 20.00
CA PRO A 214 12.50 7.03 19.85
C PRO A 214 11.63 6.91 18.60
N ILE A 215 10.39 7.37 18.69
CA ILE A 215 9.39 7.33 17.63
C ILE A 215 9.02 8.75 17.21
N ALA A 216 9.24 9.06 15.93
CA ALA A 216 8.73 10.27 15.29
C ALA A 216 7.53 9.94 14.41
N LEU A 217 6.52 10.79 14.41
CA LEU A 217 5.34 10.72 13.56
C LEU A 217 5.28 11.95 12.64
N LEU A 218 5.10 11.75 11.34
CA LEU A 218 4.75 12.80 10.38
C LEU A 218 3.41 12.43 9.75
N ASN A 219 2.32 12.98 10.29
CA ASN A 219 0.97 12.66 9.86
C ASN A 219 0.02 13.83 10.18
N PRO A 220 -0.78 14.34 9.22
CA PRO A 220 -1.75 15.41 9.47
C PRO A 220 -2.85 15.01 10.47
N GLY A 221 -3.16 13.71 10.54
CA GLY A 221 -4.26 13.19 11.34
C GLY A 221 -3.85 12.51 12.64
N TRP A 222 -4.85 11.93 13.30
CA TRP A 222 -4.71 11.03 14.43
C TRP A 222 -3.89 9.79 14.05
N THR A 223 -3.05 9.36 15.00
CA THR A 223 -2.30 8.11 14.90
C THR A 223 -2.46 7.31 16.18
N ARG A 224 -2.63 5.99 16.08
CA ARG A 224 -2.70 5.10 17.25
C ARG A 224 -1.45 5.19 18.14
N ALA A 225 -0.30 5.55 17.56
CA ALA A 225 0.96 5.71 18.25
C ALA A 225 1.16 7.10 18.88
N ASP A 226 0.20 8.04 18.77
CA ASP A 226 0.33 9.38 19.36
C ASP A 226 0.76 9.35 20.86
N PRO A 227 0.22 8.47 21.73
CA PRO A 227 0.61 8.45 23.15
C PRO A 227 2.00 7.89 23.45
N ILE A 228 2.66 7.26 22.47
CA ILE A 228 3.96 6.60 22.62
C ILE A 228 5.04 7.22 21.73
N ALA A 229 4.73 8.33 21.07
CA ALA A 229 5.67 9.02 20.19
C ALA A 229 6.38 10.14 20.94
N ASP A 230 7.68 10.25 20.72
CA ASP A 230 8.52 11.32 21.26
C ASP A 230 8.34 12.63 20.49
N LEU A 231 7.97 12.53 19.20
CA LEU A 231 7.71 13.68 18.34
C LEU A 231 6.54 13.41 17.40
N LYS A 232 5.62 14.37 17.29
CA LYS A 232 4.58 14.39 16.25
C LYS A 232 4.60 15.69 15.47
N ILE A 233 4.73 15.58 14.16
CA ILE A 233 4.63 16.68 13.20
C ILE A 233 3.29 16.55 12.47
N ILE A 234 2.39 17.51 12.73
CA ILE A 234 1.03 17.54 12.18
C ILE A 234 1.02 18.31 10.87
N GLN A 235 1.56 17.71 9.81
CA GLN A 235 1.68 18.31 8.48
C GLN A 235 1.71 17.24 7.38
N PRO A 236 1.37 17.58 6.12
CA PRO A 236 1.50 16.66 4.98
C PRO A 236 2.97 16.32 4.67
N ALA A 237 3.20 15.07 4.28
CA ALA A 237 4.56 14.55 4.07
C ALA A 237 5.26 15.25 2.88
N GLU A 238 4.50 15.51 1.82
CA GLU A 238 4.94 16.20 0.60
C GLU A 238 5.34 17.66 0.85
N ILE A 239 4.97 18.24 2.00
CA ILE A 239 5.34 19.59 2.40
C ILE A 239 6.59 19.59 3.29
N ILE A 240 6.69 18.63 4.22
CA ILE A 240 7.75 18.61 5.24
C ILE A 240 9.02 17.92 4.75
N LEU A 241 8.90 16.80 4.05
CA LEU A 241 10.06 16.01 3.65
C LEU A 241 11.02 16.78 2.73
N PRO A 242 10.55 17.54 1.71
CA PRO A 242 11.45 18.35 0.89
C PRO A 242 12.16 19.44 1.71
N LYS A 243 11.46 20.08 2.66
CA LYS A 243 12.05 21.12 3.52
C LYS A 243 13.12 20.54 4.45
N LEU A 244 12.88 19.36 5.01
CA LEU A 244 13.86 18.65 5.82
C LEU A 244 15.10 18.32 5.00
N LEU A 245 14.90 17.75 3.81
CA LEU A 245 15.98 17.41 2.89
C LEU A 245 16.84 18.64 2.57
N SER A 246 16.22 19.76 2.17
CA SER A 246 16.95 20.99 1.88
C SER A 246 17.77 21.51 3.06
N ARG A 247 17.27 21.39 4.29
CA ARG A 247 18.03 21.76 5.49
C ARG A 247 19.24 20.85 5.70
N LEU A 248 19.06 19.54 5.56
CA LEU A 248 20.14 18.57 5.73
C LEU A 248 21.25 18.72 4.69
N THR A 249 20.89 19.04 3.44
CA THR A 249 21.87 19.27 2.37
C THR A 249 22.56 20.63 2.48
N ASN A 250 21.85 21.67 2.92
CA ASN A 250 22.43 23.00 3.09
C ASN A 250 23.29 23.12 4.34
N SER A 251 23.02 22.33 5.39
CA SER A 251 23.90 22.24 6.57
C SER A 251 25.16 21.41 6.34
N ALA A 252 25.29 20.75 5.18
CA ALA A 252 26.47 19.98 4.78
C ALA A 252 27.41 20.75 3.82
N GLN A 253 27.06 21.99 3.46
CA GLN A 253 27.89 22.96 2.73
C GLN A 253 28.38 24.04 3.68
#